data_AF-A0A836EBX4-F1
#
_entry.id   AF-A0A836EBX4-F1
#
_cell.length_a   1.000
_cell.length_b   1.000
_cell.length_c   1.000
_cell.angle_alpha   90.00
_cell.angle_beta   90.00
_cell.angle_gamma   90.00
#
_symmetry.space_group_name_H-M   'P 1'
#
loop_
_entity.id
_entity.type
_entity.pdbx_description
1 polymer ?
#
loop_
_entity_poly.entity_id
_entity_poly.type
_entity_poly.pdbx_seq_one_letter_code
_entity_poly.pdbx_strand_id
1 'polypeptide(L)'
;MSIFVPNKVYLRGILLHYFIQKKSAAEAHRILVQTYDDNALSDTTCRDWFRRFKNNDFELEDKERSGAPKTFQDKELEQLLDEDPSQTLSELGKILQVDESTVSKRLKGLGMIQKQGHWVPYELTGDRYRLQLMRLSRALKEKRPLYAQRHDKVILLHYNARPHVAKSVKTYLETLKWEVHLT
;
A
#
# COMPACT_ATOMS: atom_id res chain seq x y z
N MET A 1 13.12 36.83 25.04
CA MET A 1 13.51 36.67 23.63
C MET A 1 13.44 35.19 23.32
N SER A 2 12.72 34.77 22.29
CA SER A 2 12.71 33.38 21.84
C SER A 2 14.09 33.01 21.32
N ILE A 3 14.71 32.00 21.91
CA ILE A 3 16.01 31.48 21.45
C ILE A 3 15.70 30.60 20.23
N PHE A 4 16.26 30.97 19.07
CA PHE A 4 16.13 30.17 17.85
C PHE A 4 16.87 28.84 18.05
N VAL A 5 16.17 27.72 17.86
CA VAL A 5 16.76 26.37 17.93
C VAL A 5 16.93 25.84 16.50
N PRO A 6 18.17 25.67 16.01
CA PRO A 6 18.40 25.24 14.64
C PRO A 6 18.02 23.76 14.46
N ASN A 7 17.31 23.45 13.37
CA ASN A 7 17.06 22.05 12.99
C ASN A 7 18.23 21.47 12.18
N LYS A 8 18.25 20.15 12.00
CA LYS A 8 19.35 19.44 11.32
C LYS A 8 19.55 19.89 9.88
N VAL A 9 18.47 20.12 9.12
CA VAL A 9 18.53 20.55 7.72
C VAL A 9 19.14 21.94 7.61
N TYR A 10 18.75 22.84 8.51
CA TYR A 10 19.31 24.18 8.61
C TYR A 10 20.81 24.16 8.89
N LEU A 11 21.27 23.36 9.86
CA LEU A 11 22.70 23.21 10.15
C LEU A 11 23.49 22.62 8.97
N ARG A 12 22.91 21.66 8.24
CA ARG A 12 23.51 21.10 7.02
C ARG A 12 23.61 22.16 5.91
N GLY A 13 22.63 23.04 5.79
CA GLY A 13 22.68 24.20 4.88
C GLY A 13 23.81 25.16 5.21
N ILE A 14 24.06 25.43 6.50
CA ILE A 14 25.21 26.22 6.96
C ILE A 14 26.53 25.52 6.60
N LEU A 15 26.62 24.19 6.78
CA LEU A 15 27.80 23.44 6.36
C LEU A 15 28.06 23.56 4.86
N LEU A 16 27.02 23.49 4.03
CA LEU A 16 27.14 23.70 2.58
C LEU A 16 27.66 25.11 2.25
N HIS A 17 27.15 26.12 2.94
CA HIS A 17 27.64 27.49 2.78
C HIS A 17 29.14 27.61 3.11
N TYR A 18 29.60 27.04 4.22
CA TYR A 18 31.03 27.03 4.58
C TYR A 18 31.89 26.22 3.60
N PHE A 19 31.34 25.13 3.05
CA PHE A 19 32.02 24.36 2.00
C PHE A 19 32.23 25.19 0.72
N ILE A 20 31.21 25.97 0.30
CA ILE A 20 31.30 26.88 -0.84
C ILE A 20 32.37 27.97 -0.59
N GLN A 21 32.45 28.47 0.64
CA GLN A 21 33.51 29.41 1.08
C GLN A 21 34.92 28.77 1.18
N LYS A 22 35.09 27.50 0.83
CA LYS A 22 36.36 26.77 0.89
C LYS A 22 36.95 26.63 2.29
N LYS A 23 36.13 26.73 3.34
CA LYS A 23 36.53 26.37 4.70
C LYS A 23 36.70 24.86 4.82
N SER A 24 37.46 24.42 5.80
CA SER A 24 37.55 23.01 6.20
C SER A 24 36.37 22.60 7.09
N ALA A 25 36.09 21.31 7.16
CA ALA A 25 35.05 20.77 8.05
C ALA A 25 35.31 21.11 9.53
N ALA A 26 36.59 21.14 9.93
CA ALA A 26 37.00 21.47 11.30
C ALA A 26 36.73 22.95 11.64
N GLU A 27 36.99 23.87 10.70
CA GLU A 27 36.68 25.29 10.88
C GLU A 27 35.16 25.52 10.94
N ALA A 28 34.41 24.87 10.04
CA ALA A 28 32.96 24.94 10.04
C ALA A 28 32.37 24.42 11.37
N HIS A 29 32.89 23.31 11.89
CA HIS A 29 32.48 22.77 13.20
C HIS A 29 32.79 23.75 14.33
N ARG A 30 33.99 24.34 14.38
CA ARG A 30 34.36 25.33 15.40
C ARG A 30 33.40 26.53 15.41
N ILE A 31 33.05 27.05 14.22
CA ILE A 31 32.12 28.18 14.11
C ILE A 31 30.70 27.76 14.54
N LEU A 32 30.25 26.56 14.18
CA LEU A 32 28.94 26.04 14.59
C LEU A 32 28.83 25.89 16.10
N VAL A 33 29.84 25.29 16.76
CA VAL A 33 29.86 25.17 18.23
C VAL A 33 29.87 26.55 18.88
N GLN A 34 30.67 27.49 18.38
CA GLN A 34 30.68 28.85 18.92
C GLN A 34 29.33 29.58 18.80
N THR A 35 28.54 29.25 17.77
CA THR A 35 27.28 29.95 17.47
C THR A 35 26.07 29.29 18.13
N TYR A 36 26.03 27.96 18.14
CA TYR A 36 24.84 27.18 18.53
C TYR A 36 25.06 26.29 19.76
N ASP A 37 26.29 26.24 20.27
CA ASP A 37 26.71 25.51 21.47
C ASP A 37 26.20 24.05 21.43
N ASP A 38 25.41 23.63 22.41
CA ASP A 38 24.82 22.29 22.50
C ASP A 38 23.95 21.88 21.30
N ASN A 39 23.46 22.84 20.51
CA ASN A 39 22.64 22.56 19.33
C ASN A 39 23.48 22.36 18.05
N ALA A 40 24.81 22.41 18.12
CA ALA A 40 25.68 22.21 16.98
C ALA A 40 25.74 20.73 16.52
N LEU A 41 26.07 20.53 15.23
CA LEU A 41 26.36 19.19 14.73
C LEU A 41 27.71 18.71 15.27
N SER A 42 27.83 17.41 15.51
CA SER A 42 29.11 16.80 15.90
C SER A 42 30.16 16.91 14.80
N ASP A 43 31.45 16.94 15.19
CA ASP A 43 32.58 17.00 14.25
C ASP A 43 32.55 15.86 13.22
N THR A 44 32.16 14.65 13.64
CA THR A 44 31.99 13.51 12.73
C THR A 44 30.94 13.77 11.66
N THR A 45 29.78 14.31 12.06
CA THR A 45 28.70 14.68 11.14
C THR A 45 29.16 15.77 10.17
N CYS A 46 29.87 16.81 10.65
CA CYS A 46 30.44 17.84 9.80
C CYS A 46 31.38 17.25 8.74
N ARG A 47 32.29 16.36 9.12
CA ARG A 47 33.22 15.69 8.18
C ARG A 47 32.50 14.82 7.16
N ASP A 48 31.49 14.07 7.57
CA ASP A 48 30.70 13.21 6.67
C ASP A 48 29.92 14.04 5.65
N TRP A 49 29.32 15.15 6.05
CA TRP A 49 28.67 16.09 5.12
C TRP A 49 29.65 16.73 4.14
N PHE A 50 30.82 17.14 4.61
CA PHE A 50 31.88 17.63 3.72
C PHE A 50 32.35 16.56 2.72
N ARG A 51 32.38 15.28 3.11
CA ARG A 51 32.67 14.17 2.20
C ARG A 51 31.58 14.04 1.12
N ARG A 52 30.31 14.19 1.49
CA ARG A 52 29.17 14.18 0.54
C ARG A 52 29.25 15.35 -0.45
N PHE A 53 29.50 16.57 0.03
CA PHE A 53 29.63 17.75 -0.82
C PHE A 53 30.78 17.63 -1.82
N LYS A 54 31.91 17.02 -1.43
CA LYS A 54 33.02 16.69 -2.36
C LYS A 54 32.62 15.71 -3.46
N ASN A 55 31.65 14.84 -3.19
CA ASN A 55 31.09 13.91 -4.16
C ASN A 55 29.92 14.52 -4.96
N ASN A 56 29.73 15.85 -4.90
CA ASN A 56 28.63 16.60 -5.52
C ASN A 56 27.23 16.20 -5.04
N ASP A 57 27.10 15.62 -3.83
CA ASP A 57 25.81 15.36 -3.20
C ASP A 57 25.43 16.52 -2.27
N PHE A 58 24.54 17.40 -2.76
CA PHE A 58 24.09 18.62 -2.07
C PHE A 58 22.70 18.49 -1.45
N GLU A 59 22.11 17.28 -1.45
CA GLU A 59 20.80 17.04 -0.84
C GLU A 59 20.91 17.09 0.68
N LEU A 60 20.24 18.07 1.31
CA LEU A 60 20.36 18.33 2.75
C LEU A 60 19.41 17.48 3.59
N GLU A 61 18.40 16.88 2.96
CA GLU A 61 17.45 16.01 3.62
C GLU A 61 18.00 14.58 3.76
N ASP A 62 17.46 13.85 4.72
CA ASP A 62 17.76 12.42 4.81
C ASP A 62 17.02 11.71 3.68
N LYS A 63 17.76 10.99 2.83
CA LYS A 63 17.17 10.09 1.83
C LYS A 63 16.23 9.10 2.52
N GLU A 64 15.19 8.68 1.81
CA GLU A 64 14.32 7.61 2.29
C GLU A 64 15.18 6.42 2.68
N ARG A 65 15.03 5.98 3.93
CA ARG A 65 15.73 4.81 4.42
C ARG A 65 15.09 3.60 3.74
N SER A 66 15.90 2.75 3.14
CA SER A 66 15.46 1.39 2.81
C SER A 66 15.10 0.72 4.13
N GLY A 67 13.81 0.71 4.47
CA GLY A 67 13.29 0.08 5.67
C GLY A 67 13.67 -1.40 5.73
N ALA A 68 13.20 -2.08 6.78
CA ALA A 68 13.37 -3.53 6.87
C ALA A 68 12.82 -4.20 5.60
N PRO A 69 13.55 -5.18 5.01
CA PRO A 69 13.04 -5.94 3.87
C PRO A 69 11.67 -6.54 4.19
N LYS A 70 10.73 -6.44 3.24
CA LYS A 70 9.43 -7.10 3.36
C LYS A 70 9.67 -8.62 3.35
N THR A 71 9.07 -9.33 4.30
CA THR A 71 9.18 -10.80 4.43
C THR A 71 8.48 -11.54 3.30
N PHE A 72 7.39 -10.98 2.77
CA PHE A 72 6.67 -11.47 1.57
C PHE A 72 6.11 -10.30 0.75
N GLN A 73 5.78 -10.56 -0.51
CA GLN A 73 5.22 -9.55 -1.43
C GLN A 73 3.71 -9.38 -1.24
N ASP A 74 3.20 -8.15 -1.33
CA ASP A 74 1.77 -7.87 -1.18
C ASP A 74 0.91 -8.67 -2.17
N LYS A 75 1.43 -8.88 -3.39
CA LYS A 75 0.81 -9.70 -4.45
C LYS A 75 0.60 -11.17 -4.07
N GLU A 76 1.45 -11.73 -3.22
CA GLU A 76 1.35 -13.11 -2.75
C GLU A 76 0.17 -13.27 -1.79
N LEU A 77 0.01 -12.30 -0.87
CA LEU A 77 -1.14 -12.25 0.03
C LEU A 77 -2.45 -11.97 -0.71
N GLU A 78 -2.44 -11.09 -1.71
CA GLU A 78 -3.61 -10.84 -2.57
C GLU A 78 -4.10 -12.11 -3.28
N GLN A 79 -3.17 -12.91 -3.84
CA GLN A 79 -3.54 -14.17 -4.51
C GLN A 79 -4.22 -15.17 -3.57
N LEU A 80 -3.76 -15.29 -2.32
CA LEU A 80 -4.37 -16.16 -1.32
C LEU A 80 -5.79 -15.71 -0.97
N LEU A 81 -6.01 -14.40 -0.84
CA LEU A 81 -7.33 -13.82 -0.58
C LEU A 81 -8.28 -13.93 -1.78
N ASP A 82 -7.76 -13.86 -3.01
CA ASP A 82 -8.52 -14.06 -4.23
C ASP A 82 -9.00 -15.52 -4.40
N GLU A 83 -8.23 -16.47 -3.88
CA GLU A 83 -8.58 -17.89 -3.84
C GLU A 83 -9.63 -18.18 -2.75
N ASP A 84 -9.40 -17.72 -1.53
CA ASP A 84 -10.37 -17.85 -0.43
C ASP A 84 -10.35 -16.61 0.49
N PRO A 85 -11.32 -15.70 0.37
CA PRO A 85 -11.34 -14.45 1.13
C PRO A 85 -11.71 -14.64 2.61
N SER A 86 -12.02 -15.87 3.05
CA SER A 86 -12.42 -16.17 4.43
C SER A 86 -11.36 -16.93 5.23
N GLN A 87 -10.14 -17.03 4.71
CA GLN A 87 -9.00 -17.57 5.45
C GLN A 87 -8.73 -16.79 6.73
N THR A 88 -8.31 -17.52 7.76
CA THR A 88 -7.90 -16.94 9.03
C THR A 88 -6.47 -16.39 8.95
N LEU A 89 -6.14 -15.46 9.84
CA LEU A 89 -4.76 -14.95 9.97
C LEU A 89 -3.75 -16.07 10.25
N SER A 90 -4.17 -17.11 10.99
CA SER A 90 -3.35 -18.27 11.31
C SER A 90 -3.01 -19.11 10.08
N GLU A 91 -4.00 -19.37 9.22
CA GLU A 91 -3.80 -20.11 7.97
C GLU A 91 -2.89 -19.34 7.01
N LEU A 92 -3.15 -18.03 6.85
CA LEU A 92 -2.30 -17.15 6.04
C LEU A 92 -0.86 -17.10 6.58
N GLY A 93 -0.69 -17.00 7.90
CA GLY A 93 0.63 -17.00 8.54
C GLY A 93 1.40 -18.29 8.29
N LYS A 94 0.72 -19.45 8.36
CA LYS A 94 1.34 -20.75 8.05
C LYS A 94 1.78 -20.87 6.60
N ILE A 95 0.94 -20.41 5.66
CA ILE A 95 1.26 -20.47 4.22
C ILE A 95 2.44 -19.54 3.88
N LEU A 96 2.39 -18.30 4.39
CA LEU A 96 3.41 -17.28 4.14
C LEU A 96 4.64 -17.40 5.05
N GLN A 97 4.66 -18.39 5.95
CA GLN A 97 5.72 -18.63 6.94
C GLN A 97 6.05 -17.38 7.78
N VAL A 98 5.01 -16.65 8.19
CA VAL A 98 5.12 -15.44 9.04
C VAL A 98 4.16 -15.51 10.21
N ASP A 99 4.40 -14.68 11.21
CA ASP A 99 3.48 -14.56 12.33
C ASP A 99 2.16 -13.87 11.93
N GLU A 100 1.09 -14.19 12.67
CA GLU A 100 -0.24 -13.64 12.43
C GLU A 100 -0.30 -12.10 12.55
N SER A 101 0.56 -11.52 13.41
CA SER A 101 0.61 -10.07 13.59
C SER A 101 1.19 -9.36 12.36
N THR A 102 2.15 -9.99 11.69
CA THR A 102 2.70 -9.52 10.42
C THR A 102 1.60 -9.55 9.36
N VAL A 103 0.87 -10.66 9.19
CA VAL A 103 -0.26 -10.73 8.25
C VAL A 103 -1.30 -9.63 8.55
N SER A 104 -1.68 -9.46 9.82
CA SER A 104 -2.64 -8.44 10.26
C SER A 104 -2.21 -7.01 9.91
N LYS A 105 -0.95 -6.65 10.19
CA LYS A 105 -0.41 -5.33 9.86
C LYS A 105 -0.42 -5.08 8.36
N ARG A 106 -0.10 -6.10 7.56
CA ARG A 106 -0.03 -5.99 6.10
C ARG A 106 -1.42 -5.83 5.48
N LEU A 107 -2.40 -6.61 5.93
CA LEU A 107 -3.81 -6.45 5.54
C LEU A 107 -4.32 -5.02 5.82
N LYS A 108 -4.02 -4.47 7.01
CA LYS A 108 -4.35 -3.08 7.33
C LYS A 108 -3.66 -2.08 6.41
N GLY A 109 -2.39 -2.31 6.07
CA GLY A 109 -1.65 -1.49 5.11
C GLY A 109 -2.24 -1.50 3.69
N LEU A 110 -2.91 -2.59 3.31
CA LEU A 110 -3.67 -2.73 2.06
C LEU A 110 -5.09 -2.15 2.13
N GLY A 111 -5.51 -1.61 3.28
CA GLY A 111 -6.87 -1.09 3.47
C GLY A 111 -7.94 -2.18 3.59
N MET A 112 -7.55 -3.44 3.81
CA MET A 112 -8.48 -4.55 3.96
C MET A 112 -9.16 -4.52 5.33
N ILE A 113 -10.46 -4.83 5.35
CA ILE A 113 -11.27 -4.92 6.58
C ILE A 113 -11.99 -6.27 6.64
N GLN A 114 -12.11 -6.82 7.85
CA GLN A 114 -12.90 -8.03 8.07
C GLN A 114 -14.39 -7.65 8.13
N LYS A 115 -15.20 -8.29 7.30
CA LYS A 115 -16.67 -8.20 7.34
C LYS A 115 -17.25 -9.59 7.60
N GLN A 116 -18.34 -9.65 8.37
CA GLN A 116 -19.09 -10.89 8.52
C GLN A 116 -19.83 -11.22 7.21
N GLY A 117 -19.93 -12.52 6.90
CA GLY A 117 -20.73 -12.99 5.78
C GLY A 117 -22.22 -12.69 5.99
N HIS A 118 -22.95 -12.50 4.90
CA HIS A 118 -24.41 -12.34 4.94
C HIS A 118 -25.07 -13.72 5.02
N TRP A 119 -26.01 -13.90 5.95
CA TRP A 119 -26.78 -15.13 6.05
C TRP A 119 -27.76 -15.25 4.88
N VAL A 120 -27.77 -16.40 4.21
CA VAL A 120 -28.75 -16.72 3.17
C VAL A 120 -29.54 -17.97 3.59
N PRO A 121 -30.88 -17.98 3.51
CA PRO A 121 -31.72 -19.08 4.03
C PRO A 121 -31.51 -20.46 3.39
N TYR A 122 -30.78 -20.54 2.29
CA TYR A 122 -30.47 -21.78 1.60
C TYR A 122 -29.00 -21.79 1.20
N GLU A 123 -28.42 -22.99 1.15
CA GLU A 123 -27.05 -23.17 0.70
C GLU A 123 -26.92 -22.70 -0.76
N LEU A 124 -26.21 -21.59 -0.91
CA LEU A 124 -25.94 -21.00 -2.21
C LEU A 124 -24.62 -21.61 -2.68
N THR A 125 -24.66 -22.63 -3.52
CA THR A 125 -23.45 -23.16 -4.17
C THR A 125 -23.11 -22.33 -5.40
N GLY A 126 -21.85 -22.37 -5.85
CA GLY A 126 -21.44 -21.68 -7.08
C GLY A 126 -22.29 -22.08 -8.29
N ASP A 127 -22.64 -23.36 -8.41
CA ASP A 127 -23.50 -23.85 -9.49
C ASP A 127 -24.94 -23.34 -9.37
N ARG A 128 -25.49 -23.27 -8.15
CA ARG A 128 -26.83 -22.71 -7.92
C ARG A 128 -26.86 -21.23 -8.27
N TYR A 129 -25.81 -20.49 -7.92
CA TYR A 129 -25.68 -19.08 -8.27
C TYR A 129 -25.52 -18.87 -9.77
N ARG A 130 -24.71 -19.70 -10.44
CA ARG A 130 -24.58 -19.69 -11.90
C ARG A 130 -25.93 -19.89 -12.59
N LEU A 131 -26.76 -20.82 -12.10
CA LEU A 131 -28.12 -21.02 -12.62
C LEU A 131 -29.01 -19.79 -12.41
N GLN A 132 -28.86 -19.08 -11.29
CA GLN A 132 -29.58 -17.81 -11.05
C GLN A 132 -29.13 -16.73 -12.04
N LEU A 133 -27.82 -16.60 -12.31
CA LEU A 133 -27.30 -15.68 -13.32
C LEU A 133 -27.80 -16.02 -14.72
N MET A 134 -27.89 -17.30 -15.08
CA MET A 134 -28.47 -17.73 -16.36
C MET A 134 -29.93 -17.27 -16.51
N ARG A 135 -30.74 -17.47 -15.46
CA ARG A 135 -32.14 -17.03 -15.43
C ARG A 135 -32.25 -15.51 -15.51
N LEU A 136 -31.40 -14.79 -14.78
CA LEU A 136 -31.35 -13.32 -14.80
C LEU A 136 -30.98 -12.79 -16.20
N SER A 137 -29.95 -13.35 -16.82
CA SER A 137 -29.51 -12.97 -18.17
C SER A 137 -30.64 -13.15 -19.19
N ARG A 138 -31.36 -14.27 -19.13
CA ARG A 138 -32.54 -14.51 -19.98
C ARG A 138 -33.64 -13.48 -19.71
N ALA A 139 -33.99 -13.27 -18.45
CA ALA A 139 -35.04 -12.32 -18.07
C ALA A 139 -34.72 -10.87 -18.48
N LEU A 140 -33.44 -10.47 -18.41
CA LEU A 140 -33.00 -9.15 -18.87
C LEU A 140 -33.15 -8.99 -20.38
N LYS A 141 -32.79 -10.02 -21.17
CA LYS A 141 -32.98 -10.00 -22.63
C LYS A 141 -34.45 -9.89 -23.01
N GLU A 142 -35.33 -10.63 -22.32
CA GLU A 142 -36.77 -10.62 -22.58
C GLU A 142 -37.43 -9.30 -22.16
N LYS A 143 -37.15 -8.82 -20.94
CA LYS A 143 -37.82 -7.64 -20.37
C LYS A 143 -37.19 -6.31 -20.78
N ARG A 144 -35.92 -6.31 -21.18
CA ARG A 144 -35.15 -5.08 -21.50
C ARG A 144 -34.21 -5.30 -22.69
N PRO A 145 -34.73 -5.62 -23.89
CA PRO A 145 -33.91 -5.99 -25.06
C PRO A 145 -32.95 -4.88 -25.52
N LEU A 146 -33.27 -3.61 -25.27
CA LEU A 146 -32.46 -2.45 -25.68
C LEU A 146 -31.53 -1.93 -24.58
N TYR A 147 -31.44 -2.59 -23.41
CA TYR A 147 -30.69 -2.06 -22.27
C TYR A 147 -29.20 -1.85 -22.58
N ALA A 148 -28.55 -2.87 -23.15
CA ALA A 148 -27.15 -2.80 -23.53
C ALA A 148 -26.89 -1.75 -24.63
N GLN A 149 -27.86 -1.50 -25.52
CA GLN A 149 -27.72 -0.45 -26.54
C GLN A 149 -27.78 0.97 -25.93
N ARG A 150 -28.54 1.15 -24.84
CA ARG A 150 -28.68 2.44 -24.15
C ARG A 150 -27.57 2.72 -23.14
N HIS A 151 -27.01 1.67 -22.54
CA HIS A 151 -26.11 1.79 -21.39
C HIS A 151 -24.74 1.13 -21.60
N ASP A 152 -24.42 0.72 -22.83
CA ASP A 152 -23.17 0.06 -23.27
C ASP A 152 -22.94 -1.34 -22.67
N LYS A 153 -23.12 -1.48 -21.34
CA LYS A 153 -22.91 -2.72 -20.58
C LYS A 153 -23.91 -2.88 -19.43
N VAL A 154 -24.09 -4.13 -19.00
CA VAL A 154 -24.83 -4.44 -17.77
C VAL A 154 -23.84 -4.38 -16.61
N ILE A 155 -24.21 -3.62 -15.58
CA ILE A 155 -23.44 -3.49 -14.34
C ILE A 155 -24.09 -4.37 -13.28
N LEU A 156 -23.35 -5.35 -12.77
CA LEU A 156 -23.75 -6.24 -11.69
C LEU A 156 -23.04 -5.84 -10.40
N LEU A 157 -23.82 -5.40 -9.42
CA LEU A 157 -23.33 -5.20 -8.06
C LEU A 157 -23.24 -6.55 -7.37
N HIS A 158 -22.06 -6.87 -6.87
CA HIS A 158 -21.70 -8.23 -6.53
C HIS A 158 -20.93 -8.29 -5.22
N TYR A 159 -21.43 -9.06 -4.26
CA TYR A 159 -20.75 -9.26 -2.99
C TYR A 159 -19.68 -10.35 -3.10
N ASN A 160 -18.60 -10.22 -2.31
CA ASN A 160 -17.42 -11.10 -2.34
C ASN A 160 -17.62 -12.47 -1.65
N ALA A 161 -18.85 -12.99 -1.59
CA ALA A 161 -19.15 -14.25 -0.92
C ALA A 161 -18.56 -15.45 -1.70
N ARG A 162 -18.09 -16.50 -0.99
CA ARG A 162 -17.51 -17.73 -1.60
C ARG A 162 -18.26 -18.29 -2.84
N PRO A 163 -19.60 -18.38 -2.84
CA PRO A 163 -20.33 -18.90 -4.00
C PRO A 163 -20.25 -18.00 -5.24
N HIS A 164 -20.08 -16.69 -5.01
CA HIS A 164 -20.06 -15.65 -6.02
C HIS A 164 -18.66 -15.52 -6.67
N VAL A 165 -17.60 -15.78 -5.90
CA VAL A 165 -16.21 -15.78 -6.41
C VAL A 165 -15.77 -17.12 -6.98
N ALA A 166 -16.62 -18.15 -6.92
CA ALA A 166 -16.35 -19.46 -7.48
C ALA A 166 -15.98 -19.38 -8.97
N LYS A 167 -15.02 -20.20 -9.40
CA LYS A 167 -14.51 -20.20 -10.79
C LYS A 167 -15.62 -20.38 -11.82
N SER A 168 -16.56 -21.29 -11.58
CA SER A 168 -17.70 -21.55 -12.49
C SER A 168 -18.60 -20.32 -12.68
N VAL A 169 -18.68 -19.44 -11.68
CA VAL A 169 -19.43 -18.19 -11.71
C VAL A 169 -18.65 -17.09 -12.41
N LYS A 170 -17.37 -16.90 -12.05
CA LYS A 170 -16.48 -15.92 -12.70
C LYS A 170 -16.42 -16.15 -14.21
N THR A 171 -16.17 -17.40 -14.64
CA THR A 171 -16.16 -17.76 -16.07
C THR A 171 -17.50 -17.48 -16.76
N TYR A 172 -18.64 -17.71 -16.09
CA TYR A 172 -19.93 -17.42 -16.69
C TYR A 172 -20.18 -15.91 -16.84
N LEU A 173 -19.81 -15.10 -15.84
CA LEU A 173 -19.92 -13.63 -15.91
C LEU A 173 -19.06 -13.04 -17.04
N GLU A 174 -17.86 -13.59 -17.26
CA GLU A 174 -17.02 -13.23 -18.41
C GLU A 174 -17.73 -13.50 -19.75
N THR A 175 -18.43 -14.63 -19.89
CA THR A 175 -19.21 -14.91 -21.12
C THR A 175 -20.35 -13.93 -21.36
N LEU A 176 -20.90 -13.34 -20.29
CA LEU A 176 -21.97 -12.35 -20.37
C LEU A 176 -21.46 -10.96 -20.73
N LYS A 177 -20.14 -10.71 -20.62
CA LYS A 177 -19.51 -9.39 -20.78
C LYS A 177 -20.14 -8.33 -19.87
N TRP A 178 -20.56 -8.75 -18.67
CA TRP A 178 -21.10 -7.83 -17.66
C TRP A 178 -19.94 -7.24 -16.86
N GLU A 179 -20.10 -5.98 -16.46
CA GLU A 179 -19.18 -5.34 -15.53
C GLU A 179 -19.58 -5.69 -14.10
N VAL A 180 -18.62 -6.15 -13.30
CA VAL A 180 -18.87 -6.61 -11.95
C VAL A 180 -18.22 -5.64 -10.98
N HIS A 181 -19.02 -4.99 -10.13
CA HIS A 181 -18.51 -4.13 -9.07
C HIS A 181 -18.64 -4.84 -7.73
N LEU A 182 -17.52 -4.91 -7.00
CA LEU A 182 -17.52 -5.43 -5.64
C LEU A 182 -18.06 -4.36 -4.67
N THR A 183 -19.04 -4.74 -3.86
CA THR A 183 -19.65 -3.91 -2.79
C THR A 183 -19.42 -4.52 -1.41
#